data_AF-A0A6A4WNV0-F1
#
_entry.id   AF-A0A6A4WNV0-F1
#
_cell.length_a   1.000
_cell.length_b   1.000
_cell.length_c   1.000
_cell.angle_alpha   90.00
_cell.angle_beta   90.00
_cell.angle_gamma   90.00
#
_symmetry.space_group_name_H-M   'P 1'
#
loop_
_entity.id
_entity.type
_entity.pdbx_description
1 polymer ?
#
loop_
_entity_poly.entity_id
_entity_poly.type
_entity_poly.pdbx_seq_one_letter_code
_entity_poly.pdbx_strand_id
1 'polypeptide(L)'
;MDGRKKYLTAKYGAHQMALIRKRLGVEMWLLDEMTKLYDNCQPGDQAELDLDELLDIDGTSHRRAYLQRLLGDASAAPRTQVDAFIEELLVQADTL
;
A
#
# COMPACT_ATOMS: atom_id res chain seq x y z
N MET A 1 40.14 9.21 4.49
CA MET A 1 39.62 8.97 5.85
C MET A 1 38.37 9.79 6.04
N ASP A 2 37.23 9.12 5.91
CA ASP A 2 35.85 9.42 6.35
C ASP A 2 35.32 10.85 6.42
N GLY A 3 34.62 11.25 5.34
CA GLY A 3 33.59 12.28 5.40
C GLY A 3 32.33 11.73 6.09
N ARG A 4 32.15 12.01 7.38
CA ARG A 4 30.91 11.69 8.10
C ARG A 4 29.73 12.44 7.48
N LYS A 5 28.96 11.76 6.64
CA LYS A 5 27.64 12.22 6.19
C LYS A 5 26.75 12.36 7.43
N LYS A 6 26.48 13.60 7.84
CA LYS A 6 25.48 13.88 8.88
C LYS A 6 24.12 13.62 8.25
N TYR A 7 23.53 12.46 8.53
CA TYR A 7 22.13 12.21 8.21
C TYR A 7 21.29 13.12 9.10
N LEU A 8 20.52 14.04 8.49
CA LEU A 8 19.50 14.82 9.17
C LEU A 8 18.42 13.84 9.66
N THR A 9 18.56 13.37 10.89
CA THR A 9 17.46 12.69 11.59
C THR A 9 16.58 13.78 12.17
N ALA A 10 15.59 14.22 11.39
CA ALA A 10 14.57 15.12 11.88
C ALA A 10 13.94 14.51 13.14
N LYS A 11 13.91 15.27 14.25
CA LYS A 11 13.24 14.84 15.48
C LYS A 11 11.75 15.05 15.32
N TYR A 12 11.02 13.98 15.02
CA TYR A 12 9.57 13.98 14.98
C TYR A 12 8.99 13.93 16.41
N GLY A 13 7.98 14.75 16.69
CA GLY A 13 7.25 14.68 17.96
C GLY A 13 6.49 13.36 18.12
N ALA A 14 6.03 13.05 19.34
CA ALA A 14 5.35 11.78 19.63
C ALA A 14 4.15 11.49 18.71
N HIS A 15 3.36 12.52 18.38
CA HIS A 15 2.23 12.41 17.45
C HIS A 15 2.69 12.11 16.01
N GLN A 16 3.67 12.86 15.50
CA GLN A 16 4.25 12.62 14.18
C GLN A 16 4.86 11.21 14.07
N MET A 17 5.54 10.75 15.12
CA MET A 17 6.03 9.38 15.18
C MET A 17 4.91 8.33 15.23
N ALA A 18 3.77 8.64 15.83
CA ALA A 18 2.61 7.76 15.82
C ALA A 18 2.00 7.64 14.41
N LEU A 19 1.87 8.76 13.70
CA LEU A 19 1.40 8.79 12.30
C LEU A 19 2.35 8.03 11.37
N ILE A 20 3.66 8.27 11.49
CA ILE A 20 4.69 7.56 10.71
C ILE A 20 4.62 6.06 10.95
N ARG A 21 4.52 5.63 12.22
CA ARG A 21 4.38 4.20 12.55
C ARG A 21 3.10 3.60 11.97
N LYS A 22 2.00 4.35 11.97
CA LYS A 22 0.73 3.89 11.42
C LYS A 22 0.82 3.69 9.91
N ARG A 23 1.35 4.69 9.20
CA ARG A 23 1.58 4.62 7.74
C ARG A 23 2.49 3.47 7.35
N LEU A 24 3.62 3.31 8.05
CA LEU A 24 4.51 2.16 7.85
C LEU A 24 3.82 0.82 8.10
N GLY A 25 2.93 0.75 9.09
CA GLY A 25 2.15 -0.46 9.36
C GLY A 25 1.25 -0.84 8.18
N VAL A 26 0.55 0.14 7.59
CA VAL A 26 -0.29 -0.08 6.40
C VAL A 26 0.55 -0.45 5.18
N GLU A 27 1.70 0.21 4.96
CA GLU A 27 2.61 -0.14 3.86
C GLU A 27 3.18 -1.57 4.00
N MET A 28 3.60 -1.96 5.20
CA MET A 28 4.10 -3.31 5.43
C MET A 28 3.01 -4.36 5.21
N TRP A 29 1.80 -4.12 5.71
CA TRP A 29 0.65 -5.00 5.46
C TRP A 29 0.33 -5.09 3.97
N LEU A 30 0.35 -3.95 3.25
CA LEU A 30 0.11 -3.89 1.81
C LEU A 30 1.13 -4.75 1.04
N LEU A 31 2.42 -4.62 1.36
CA LEU A 31 3.48 -5.42 0.73
C LEU A 31 3.28 -6.92 0.97
N ASP A 32 2.95 -7.33 2.19
CA ASP A 32 2.69 -8.73 2.53
C ASP A 32 1.47 -9.28 1.79
N GLU A 33 0.37 -8.54 1.72
CA GLU A 33 -0.84 -8.96 1.01
C GLU A 33 -0.67 -8.96 -0.50
N MET A 34 0.04 -7.99 -1.08
CA MET A 34 0.39 -8.01 -2.50
C MET A 34 1.27 -9.22 -2.83
N THR A 35 2.25 -9.55 -1.97
CA THR A 35 3.07 -10.76 -2.16
C THR A 35 2.21 -12.01 -2.19
N LYS A 36 1.21 -12.14 -1.31
CA LYS A 36 0.27 -13.27 -1.30
C LYS A 36 -0.62 -13.29 -2.55
N LEU A 37 -1.10 -12.12 -2.99
CA LEU A 37 -1.97 -12.00 -4.17
C LEU A 37 -1.26 -12.41 -5.46
N TYR A 38 0.06 -12.19 -5.51
CA TYR A 38 0.90 -12.43 -6.70
C TYR A 38 1.91 -13.58 -6.54
N ASP A 39 1.81 -14.41 -5.52
CA ASP A 39 2.77 -15.49 -5.21
C ASP A 39 2.95 -16.50 -6.38
N ASN A 40 1.94 -16.60 -7.25
CA ASN A 40 1.95 -17.48 -8.43
C ASN A 40 2.10 -16.72 -9.77
N CYS A 41 2.37 -15.42 -9.74
CA CYS A 41 2.56 -14.57 -10.93
C CYS A 41 4.04 -14.46 -11.31
N GLN A 42 4.33 -14.13 -12.57
CA GLN A 42 5.72 -13.85 -12.96
C GLN A 42 6.20 -12.52 -12.35
N PRO A 43 7.51 -12.35 -12.09
CA PRO A 43 8.09 -11.13 -11.49
C PRO A 43 7.90 -9.80 -12.27
N GLY A 44 7.07 -9.77 -13.33
CA GLY A 44 6.71 -8.57 -14.09
C GLY A 44 5.20 -8.37 -14.26
N ASP A 45 4.37 -9.27 -13.74
CA ASP A 45 2.91 -9.18 -13.82
C ASP A 45 2.29 -8.56 -12.56
N GLN A 46 3.12 -8.19 -11.58
CA GLN A 46 2.67 -7.55 -10.35
C GLN A 46 2.27 -6.10 -10.64
N ALA A 47 1.07 -5.71 -10.23
CA ALA A 47 0.69 -4.30 -10.27
C ALA A 47 1.55 -3.51 -9.30
N GLU A 48 1.93 -2.30 -9.67
CA GLU A 48 2.53 -1.33 -8.74
C GLU A 48 1.40 -0.50 -8.14
N LEU A 49 1.16 -0.65 -6.84
CA LEU A 49 0.13 0.09 -6.11
C LEU A 49 0.78 1.16 -5.23
N ASP A 50 0.52 2.42 -5.54
CA ASP A 50 0.95 3.56 -4.72
C ASP A 50 -0.15 3.93 -3.71
N LEU A 51 0.21 3.89 -2.43
CA LEU A 51 -0.70 4.25 -1.34
C LEU A 51 -1.03 5.75 -1.33
N ASP A 52 -0.10 6.62 -1.70
CA ASP A 52 -0.35 8.06 -1.72
C ASP A 52 -1.33 8.41 -2.84
N GLU A 53 -1.17 7.82 -4.03
CA GLU A 53 -2.12 8.00 -5.14
C GLU A 53 -3.52 7.51 -4.77
N LEU A 54 -3.61 6.38 -4.07
CA LEU A 54 -4.89 5.86 -3.57
C LEU A 54 -5.55 6.81 -2.56
N LEU A 55 -4.76 7.39 -1.65
CA LEU A 55 -5.25 8.32 -0.63
C LEU A 55 -5.71 9.65 -1.23
N ASP A 56 -5.07 10.10 -2.31
CA ASP A 56 -5.44 11.31 -3.06
C ASP A 56 -6.78 11.18 -3.82
N ILE A 57 -7.27 9.96 -4.03
CA ILE A 57 -8.59 9.74 -4.68
C ILE A 57 -9.71 10.00 -3.68
N ASP A 58 -10.57 10.97 -4.01
CA ASP A 58 -11.77 11.28 -3.24
C ASP A 58 -12.88 10.22 -3.40
N GLY A 59 -13.24 9.61 -2.28
CA GLY A 59 -14.40 8.73 -2.15
C GLY A 59 -14.09 7.24 -2.32
N THR A 60 -14.59 6.44 -1.37
CA THR A 60 -14.36 4.99 -1.30
C THR A 60 -14.79 4.26 -2.59
N SER A 61 -15.89 4.68 -3.21
CA SER A 61 -16.37 4.08 -4.47
C SER A 61 -15.39 4.29 -5.63
N HIS A 62 -14.75 5.45 -5.72
CA HIS A 62 -13.76 5.74 -6.76
C HIS A 62 -12.45 5.00 -6.49
N ARG A 63 -11.99 4.98 -5.23
CA ARG A 63 -10.85 4.16 -4.79
C ARG A 63 -11.05 2.69 -5.14
N ARG A 64 -12.23 2.13 -4.84
CA ARG A 64 -12.58 0.75 -5.19
C ARG A 64 -12.50 0.49 -6.70
N ALA A 65 -13.10 1.36 -7.51
CA ALA A 65 -13.10 1.22 -8.96
C ALA A 65 -11.67 1.30 -9.55
N TYR A 66 -10.84 2.20 -9.03
CA TYR A 66 -9.43 2.32 -9.38
C TYR A 66 -8.67 1.02 -9.08
N LEU A 67 -8.80 0.50 -7.85
CA LEU A 67 -8.15 -0.73 -7.42
C LEU A 67 -8.60 -1.96 -8.22
N GLN A 68 -9.91 -2.07 -8.50
CA GLN A 68 -10.45 -3.15 -9.32
C GLN A 68 -9.88 -3.14 -10.74
N ARG A 69 -9.63 -1.96 -11.32
CA ARG A 69 -9.01 -1.83 -12.63
C ARG A 69 -7.52 -2.17 -12.59
N LEU A 70 -6.80 -1.66 -11.58
CA LEU A 70 -5.36 -1.88 -11.44
C LEU A 70 -5.02 -3.36 -11.17
N LEU A 71 -5.75 -3.99 -10.25
CA LEU A 71 -5.47 -5.36 -9.79
C LEU A 71 -6.18 -6.42 -10.64
N GLY A 72 -7.33 -6.09 -11.22
CA GLY A 72 -8.14 -7.02 -12.01
C GLY A 72 -7.47 -7.48 -13.31
N ASP A 73 -6.62 -6.63 -13.90
CA ASP A 73 -5.86 -6.98 -15.11
C ASP A 73 -4.53 -7.69 -14.80
N ALA A 74 -4.02 -7.52 -13.58
CA ALA A 74 -2.67 -7.95 -13.19
C ALA A 74 -2.65 -9.27 -12.41
N SER A 75 -3.64 -9.53 -11.54
CA SER A 75 -3.57 -10.71 -10.66
C SER A 75 -4.11 -11.97 -11.36
N ALA A 76 -3.34 -13.06 -11.33
CA ALA A 76 -3.84 -14.41 -11.66
C ALA A 76 -4.74 -15.00 -10.55
N ALA A 77 -4.93 -14.25 -9.45
CA ALA A 77 -5.72 -14.66 -8.30
C ALA A 77 -7.23 -14.69 -8.62
N PRO A 78 -8.01 -15.52 -7.90
CA PRO A 78 -9.46 -15.50 -8.02
C PRO A 78 -10.03 -14.12 -7.71
N ARG A 79 -11.02 -13.68 -8.49
CA ARG A 79 -11.64 -12.36 -8.31
C ARG A 79 -12.20 -12.12 -6.90
N THR A 80 -12.66 -13.18 -6.23
CA THR A 80 -13.11 -13.12 -4.83
C THR A 80 -11.98 -12.76 -3.86
N GLN A 81 -10.76 -13.23 -4.10
CA GLN A 81 -9.59 -12.88 -3.28
C GLN A 81 -9.15 -11.44 -3.53
N VAL A 82 -9.17 -11.01 -4.80
CA VAL A 82 -8.91 -9.61 -5.18
C VAL A 82 -9.93 -8.67 -4.53
N ASP A 83 -11.23 -8.99 -4.61
CA ASP A 83 -12.27 -8.16 -4.01
C ASP A 83 -12.14 -8.11 -2.48
N ALA A 84 -11.83 -9.21 -1.81
CA ALA A 84 -11.58 -9.23 -0.37
C ALA A 84 -10.38 -8.37 0.04
N PHE A 85 -9.27 -8.48 -0.72
CA PHE A 85 -8.08 -7.65 -0.52
C PHE A 85 -8.40 -6.16 -0.69
N ILE A 86 -9.16 -5.79 -1.73
CA ILE A 86 -9.57 -4.41 -1.97
C ILE A 86 -10.38 -3.86 -0.81
N GLU A 87 -11.35 -4.61 -0.29
CA GLU A 87 -12.15 -4.16 0.86
C GLU A 87 -11.29 -3.96 2.11
N GLU A 88 -10.35 -4.87 2.38
CA GLU A 88 -9.45 -4.74 3.52
C GLU A 88 -8.49 -3.56 3.35
N LEU A 89 -7.96 -3.33 2.15
CA LEU A 89 -7.09 -2.19 1.85
C LEU A 89 -7.82 -0.86 2.05
N LEU A 90 -9.08 -0.76 1.63
CA LEU A 90 -9.89 0.45 1.86
C LEU A 90 -10.08 0.72 3.35
N VAL A 91 -10.34 -0.32 4.16
CA VAL A 91 -10.45 -0.19 5.62
C VAL A 91 -9.12 0.28 6.22
N GLN A 92 -7.99 -0.28 5.80
CA GLN A 92 -6.67 0.13 6.28
C GLN A 92 -6.33 1.57 5.89
N ALA A 93 -6.60 1.94 4.63
CA ALA A 93 -6.37 3.28 4.09
C ALA A 93 -7.22 4.34 4.80
N ASP A 94 -8.47 4.03 5.16
CA ASP A 94 -9.34 4.93 5.92
C ASP A 94 -8.85 5.16 7.36
N THR A 95 -7.89 4.37 7.84
CA THR A 95 -7.27 4.64 9.13
C THR A 95 -6.18 5.70 9.07
N LEU A 96 -5.61 6.01 7.90
CA LEU A 96 -4.51 6.96 7.75
C LEU A 96 -4.98 8.41 7.73
#